data_AF-A0A256I1G0-F1
#
_entry.id   AF-A0A256I1G0-F1
#
_cell.length_a   1.000
_cell.length_b   1.000
_cell.length_c   1.000
_cell.angle_alpha   90.00
_cell.angle_beta   90.00
_cell.angle_gamma   90.00
#
_symmetry.space_group_name_H-M   'P 1'
#
loop_
_entity.id
_entity.type
_entity.pdbx_description
1 polymer ?
#
loop_
_entity_poly.entity_id
_entity_poly.type
_entity_poly.pdbx_seq_one_letter_code
_entity_poly.pdbx_strand_id
1 'polypeptide(L)'
;MSDERPTVRPVNLGRLVEIAHFCTGGERSTTDVSSALDVSKRRARETILESVRIGLIEPVGDADDEVYTATAVGKRFVDIVEESNWGSVSNILETRSPHYGEFLDLFEDNDTVEPDDALERLEDRAEFTPYEYNETSLDVIGGWAQRLGVVQRNAFDGSFYTTRGDEIPSNFPYVLLSIADEFEESAGVNLQKRYLSIPEIRECTCERLGCGRDVFDDALVRLAQQNIGKVELSGAPIDTGAKDARYGIKTIELADGDELISTDQSSEQVMRGVEQLGKQYYYFAVYDRDLQFNEDDD
;
A
#
# COMPACT_ATOMS: atom_id res chain seq x y z
N MET A 1 -19.75 -3.72 31.18
CA MET A 1 -19.57 -3.36 29.75
C MET A 1 -18.47 -2.32 29.77
N SER A 2 -17.30 -2.59 29.18
CA SER A 2 -16.28 -1.53 29.09
C SER A 2 -16.81 -0.47 28.13
N ASP A 3 -16.70 0.79 28.53
CA ASP A 3 -17.03 1.99 27.74
C ASP A 3 -16.07 2.21 26.55
N GLU A 4 -15.40 1.15 26.09
CA GLU A 4 -14.35 1.23 25.07
C GLU A 4 -15.01 1.04 23.70
N ARG A 5 -14.97 2.09 22.87
CA ARG A 5 -15.58 2.05 21.54
C ARG A 5 -14.80 1.05 20.65
N PRO A 6 -15.47 0.24 19.82
CA PRO A 6 -14.81 -0.74 18.97
C PRO A 6 -13.88 -0.11 17.90
N THR A 7 -12.57 -0.27 18.08
CA THR A 7 -11.53 -0.02 17.06
C THR A 7 -11.25 -1.24 16.17
N VAL A 8 -10.45 -1.09 15.11
CA VAL A 8 -9.98 -2.22 14.27
C VAL A 8 -9.01 -3.10 15.05
N ARG A 9 -9.22 -4.42 15.02
CA ARG A 9 -8.25 -5.35 15.62
C ARG A 9 -6.98 -5.39 14.75
N PRO A 10 -5.79 -5.55 15.34
CA PRO A 10 -4.52 -5.60 14.61
C PRO A 10 -4.35 -6.92 13.84
N VAL A 11 -5.17 -7.10 12.81
CA VAL A 11 -5.24 -8.26 11.92
C VAL A 11 -4.82 -7.79 10.54
N ASN A 12 -3.79 -8.41 9.97
CA ASN A 12 -3.36 -8.08 8.62
C ASN A 12 -4.30 -8.73 7.58
N LEU A 13 -4.24 -8.23 6.33
CA LEU A 13 -5.05 -8.75 5.23
C LEU A 13 -4.80 -10.25 4.97
N GLY A 14 -3.54 -10.68 5.09
CA GLY A 14 -3.10 -12.08 5.02
C GLY A 14 -3.99 -13.01 5.86
N ARG A 15 -4.10 -12.69 7.15
CA ARG A 15 -4.86 -13.48 8.11
C ARG A 15 -6.37 -13.46 7.86
N LEU A 16 -6.93 -12.38 7.29
CA LEU A 16 -8.35 -12.34 6.90
C LEU A 16 -8.63 -13.28 5.72
N VAL A 17 -7.72 -13.37 4.76
CA VAL A 17 -7.84 -14.28 3.62
C VAL A 17 -7.68 -15.72 4.07
N GLU A 18 -6.64 -16.03 4.83
CA GLU A 18 -6.36 -17.39 5.31
C GLU A 18 -7.51 -17.97 6.12
N ILE A 19 -8.08 -17.19 7.07
CA ILE A 19 -9.19 -17.68 7.89
C ILE A 19 -10.48 -17.85 7.08
N ALA A 20 -10.78 -16.93 6.16
CA ALA A 20 -11.95 -17.05 5.28
C ALA A 20 -11.82 -18.30 4.41
N HIS A 21 -10.64 -18.52 3.82
CA HIS A 21 -10.33 -19.71 3.04
C HIS A 21 -10.44 -20.99 3.89
N PHE A 22 -9.84 -21.03 5.08
CA PHE A 22 -9.88 -22.21 5.96
C PHE A 22 -11.31 -22.60 6.39
N CYS A 23 -12.17 -21.61 6.62
CA CYS A 23 -13.57 -21.79 6.99
C CYS A 23 -14.49 -22.10 5.79
N THR A 24 -14.03 -22.01 4.54
CA THR A 24 -14.78 -22.51 3.38
C THR A 24 -14.87 -24.03 3.37
N GLY A 25 -13.86 -24.71 3.94
CA GLY A 25 -13.76 -26.17 4.02
C GLY A 25 -14.60 -26.83 5.13
N GLY A 26 -15.37 -26.05 5.91
CA GLY A 26 -16.26 -26.55 6.97
C GLY A 26 -16.15 -25.75 8.27
N GLU A 27 -16.84 -26.24 9.30
CA GLU A 27 -16.86 -25.66 10.64
C GLU A 27 -15.50 -25.81 11.35
N ARG A 28 -14.99 -24.72 11.92
CA ARG A 28 -13.67 -24.63 12.56
C ARG A 28 -13.77 -24.08 13.98
N SER A 29 -13.14 -24.74 14.95
CA SER A 29 -13.00 -24.18 16.30
C SER A 29 -11.85 -23.16 16.37
N THR A 30 -11.80 -22.38 17.44
CA THR A 30 -10.64 -21.49 17.70
C THR A 30 -9.32 -22.28 17.80
N THR A 31 -9.36 -23.54 18.26
CA THR A 31 -8.17 -24.39 18.33
C THR A 31 -7.71 -24.81 16.94
N ASP A 32 -8.64 -25.16 16.05
CA ASP A 32 -8.32 -25.52 14.67
C ASP A 32 -7.68 -24.34 13.93
N VAL A 33 -8.24 -23.14 14.07
CA VAL A 33 -7.68 -21.90 13.47
C VAL A 33 -6.29 -21.61 14.03
N SER A 34 -6.10 -21.74 15.35
CA SER A 34 -4.79 -21.54 16.00
C SER A 34 -3.72 -22.48 15.45
N SER A 35 -4.07 -23.75 15.23
CA SER A 35 -3.16 -24.74 14.66
C SER A 35 -2.91 -24.56 13.18
N ALA A 36 -3.94 -24.27 12.38
CA ALA A 36 -3.82 -24.09 10.94
C ALA A 36 -3.00 -22.86 10.55
N LEU A 37 -3.16 -21.76 11.29
CA LEU A 37 -2.47 -20.50 11.02
C LEU A 37 -1.10 -20.38 11.72
N ASP A 38 -0.72 -21.39 12.52
CA ASP A 38 0.45 -21.40 13.41
C ASP A 38 0.56 -20.13 14.29
N VAL A 39 -0.53 -19.80 14.98
CA VAL A 39 -0.59 -18.64 15.88
C VAL A 39 -1.10 -19.03 17.26
N SER A 40 -0.81 -18.19 18.26
CA SER A 40 -1.39 -18.37 19.60
C SER A 40 -2.94 -18.33 19.56
N LYS A 41 -3.60 -19.02 20.49
CA LYS A 41 -5.07 -18.98 20.63
C LYS A 41 -5.63 -17.56 20.76
N ARG A 42 -4.91 -16.65 21.42
CA ARG A 42 -5.31 -15.24 21.54
C ARG A 42 -5.34 -14.57 20.16
N ARG A 43 -4.28 -14.75 19.36
CA ARG A 43 -4.20 -14.20 18.00
C ARG A 43 -5.23 -14.82 17.06
N ALA A 44 -5.44 -16.14 17.15
CA ALA A 44 -6.53 -16.80 16.43
C ALA A 44 -7.89 -16.18 16.78
N ARG A 45 -8.18 -15.95 18.07
CA ARG A 45 -9.44 -15.32 18.49
C ARG A 45 -9.57 -13.87 18.01
N GLU A 46 -8.49 -13.09 17.97
CA GLU A 46 -8.53 -11.75 17.39
C GLU A 46 -8.86 -11.77 15.91
N THR A 47 -8.21 -12.65 15.13
CA THR A 47 -8.50 -12.85 13.70
C THR A 47 -9.94 -13.29 13.47
N ILE A 48 -10.44 -14.24 14.26
CA ILE A 48 -11.83 -14.70 14.23
C ILE A 48 -12.79 -13.54 14.47
N LEU A 49 -12.60 -12.79 15.56
CA LEU A 49 -13.52 -11.72 15.95
C LEU A 49 -13.56 -10.59 14.90
N GLU A 50 -12.43 -10.27 14.27
CA GLU A 50 -12.42 -9.30 13.18
C GLU A 50 -13.09 -9.84 11.92
N SER A 51 -12.86 -11.11 11.58
CA SER A 51 -13.50 -11.76 10.42
C SER A 51 -15.01 -11.91 10.59
N VAL A 52 -15.48 -12.16 11.82
CA VAL A 52 -16.91 -12.15 12.17
C VAL A 52 -17.48 -10.74 12.05
N ARG A 53 -16.78 -9.72 12.56
CA ARG A 53 -17.21 -8.32 12.48
C ARG A 53 -17.39 -7.86 11.03
N ILE A 54 -16.46 -8.22 10.14
CA ILE A 54 -16.49 -7.91 8.70
C ILE A 54 -17.45 -8.87 7.96
N GLY A 55 -17.96 -9.90 8.63
CA GLY A 55 -18.94 -10.84 8.06
C GLY A 55 -18.35 -11.82 7.05
N LEU A 56 -17.04 -12.07 7.10
CA LEU A 56 -16.38 -13.11 6.29
C LEU A 56 -16.69 -14.51 6.83
N ILE A 57 -16.78 -14.65 8.15
CA ILE A 57 -17.16 -15.90 8.82
C ILE A 57 -18.28 -15.63 9.83
N GLU A 58 -18.98 -16.67 10.25
CA GLU A 58 -20.03 -16.58 11.28
C GLU A 58 -19.91 -17.74 12.28
N PRO A 59 -20.27 -17.50 13.57
CA PRO A 59 -20.34 -18.56 14.55
C PRO A 59 -21.52 -19.50 14.25
N VAL A 60 -21.31 -20.79 14.45
CA VAL A 60 -22.28 -21.87 14.34
C VAL A 60 -22.20 -22.70 15.62
N GLY A 61 -23.36 -23.18 16.11
CA GLY A 61 -23.45 -23.95 17.35
C GLY A 61 -23.76 -23.10 18.58
N ASP A 62 -23.72 -23.75 19.75
CA ASP A 62 -23.99 -23.13 21.05
C ASP A 62 -22.74 -22.43 21.62
N ALA A 63 -22.93 -21.50 22.55
CA ALA A 63 -21.86 -20.65 23.10
C ALA A 63 -20.70 -21.42 23.77
N ASP A 64 -20.94 -22.66 24.22
CA ASP A 64 -19.94 -23.49 24.89
C ASP A 64 -19.04 -24.28 23.90
N ASP A 65 -19.48 -24.47 22.65
CA ASP A 65 -18.77 -25.17 21.57
C ASP A 65 -18.74 -24.31 20.29
N GLU A 66 -18.36 -23.04 20.44
CA GLU A 66 -18.37 -22.05 19.37
C GLU A 66 -17.41 -22.45 18.23
N VAL A 67 -17.98 -22.90 17.11
CA VAL A 67 -17.29 -23.15 15.84
C VAL A 67 -17.67 -22.09 14.81
N TYR A 68 -16.90 -21.95 13.75
CA TYR A 68 -17.08 -20.91 12.74
C TYR A 68 -17.08 -21.48 11.33
N THR A 69 -17.92 -20.92 10.46
CA THR A 69 -17.97 -21.27 9.02
C THR A 69 -17.88 -20.01 8.16
N ALA A 70 -17.42 -20.14 6.91
CA ALA A 70 -17.46 -19.02 5.97
C ALA A 70 -18.90 -18.66 5.60
N THR A 71 -19.20 -17.36 5.62
CA THR A 71 -20.48 -16.83 5.12
C THR A 71 -20.52 -16.87 3.59
N ALA A 72 -21.66 -16.53 2.98
CA ALA A 72 -21.72 -16.31 1.53
C ALA A 72 -20.78 -15.19 1.06
N VAL A 73 -20.56 -14.16 1.89
CA VAL A 73 -19.63 -13.06 1.60
C VAL A 73 -18.19 -13.55 1.69
N GLY A 74 -17.85 -14.33 2.72
CA GLY A 74 -16.51 -14.90 2.87
C GLY A 74 -16.12 -15.83 1.73
N LYS A 75 -17.06 -16.66 1.24
CA LYS A 75 -16.83 -17.52 0.08
C LYS A 75 -16.52 -16.69 -1.17
N ARG A 76 -17.37 -15.71 -1.48
CA ARG A 76 -17.14 -14.80 -2.61
C ARG A 76 -15.83 -14.02 -2.47
N PHE A 77 -15.49 -13.60 -1.26
CA PHE A 77 -14.23 -12.92 -0.97
C PHE A 77 -13.02 -13.82 -1.33
N VAL A 78 -13.06 -15.09 -0.95
CA VAL A 78 -12.02 -16.07 -1.31
C VAL A 78 -11.97 -16.32 -2.82
N ASP A 79 -13.11 -16.50 -3.48
CA ASP A 79 -13.17 -16.69 -4.95
C ASP A 79 -12.49 -15.51 -5.69
N ILE A 80 -12.75 -14.27 -5.25
CA ILE A 80 -12.17 -13.06 -5.84
C ILE A 80 -10.66 -12.94 -5.57
N VAL A 81 -10.20 -13.40 -4.40
CA VAL A 81 -8.77 -13.49 -4.07
C VAL A 81 -8.08 -14.49 -5.00
N GLU A 82 -8.68 -15.66 -5.23
CA GLU A 82 -8.16 -16.67 -6.16
C GLU A 82 -8.07 -16.13 -7.61
N GLU A 83 -8.95 -15.20 -7.98
CA GLU A 83 -8.90 -14.47 -9.26
C GLU A 83 -7.89 -13.30 -9.28
N SER A 84 -7.18 -13.03 -8.17
CA SER A 84 -6.27 -11.87 -8.00
C SER A 84 -6.92 -10.52 -8.28
N ASN A 85 -8.24 -10.40 -8.10
CA ASN A 85 -8.97 -9.18 -8.37
C ASN A 85 -8.99 -8.27 -7.12
N TRP A 86 -7.83 -7.69 -6.83
CA TRP A 86 -7.59 -6.91 -5.60
C TRP A 86 -8.50 -5.69 -5.44
N GLY A 87 -8.89 -5.04 -6.54
CA GLY A 87 -9.88 -3.97 -6.51
C GLY A 87 -11.24 -4.47 -5.99
N SER A 88 -11.69 -5.64 -6.43
CA SER A 88 -12.94 -6.24 -5.93
C SER A 88 -12.82 -6.73 -4.49
N VAL A 89 -11.63 -7.18 -4.06
CA VAL A 89 -11.34 -7.48 -2.65
C VAL A 89 -11.50 -6.21 -1.80
N SER A 90 -10.93 -5.09 -2.24
CA SER A 90 -11.06 -3.79 -1.57
C SER A 90 -12.52 -3.35 -1.46
N ASN A 91 -13.29 -3.44 -2.54
CA ASN A 91 -14.73 -3.08 -2.53
C ASN A 91 -15.54 -3.89 -1.50
N ILE A 92 -15.21 -5.18 -1.32
CA ILE A 92 -15.84 -6.00 -0.26
C ILE A 92 -15.47 -5.45 1.12
N LEU A 93 -14.18 -5.19 1.36
CA LEU A 93 -13.72 -4.68 2.65
C LEU A 93 -14.28 -3.29 2.95
N GLU A 94 -14.38 -2.40 1.97
CA GLU A 94 -14.97 -1.07 2.09
C GLU A 94 -16.42 -1.16 2.54
N THR A 95 -17.20 -2.01 1.87
CA THR A 95 -18.61 -2.24 2.22
C THR A 95 -18.79 -2.86 3.60
N ARG A 96 -17.85 -3.70 4.04
CA ARG A 96 -18.01 -4.57 5.22
C ARG A 96 -17.27 -4.10 6.47
N SER A 97 -16.27 -3.25 6.31
CA SER A 97 -15.46 -2.67 7.37
C SER A 97 -15.63 -1.15 7.36
N PRO A 98 -16.49 -0.59 8.24
CA PRO A 98 -16.69 0.86 8.32
C PRO A 98 -15.39 1.65 8.50
N HIS A 99 -14.41 1.09 9.22
CA HIS A 99 -13.12 1.78 9.40
C HIS A 99 -12.31 1.86 8.11
N TYR A 100 -12.36 0.81 7.30
CA TYR A 100 -11.65 0.78 6.03
C TYR A 100 -12.35 1.68 5.00
N GLY A 101 -13.69 1.69 4.97
CA GLY A 101 -14.46 2.61 4.13
C GLY A 101 -14.17 4.07 4.44
N GLU A 102 -14.30 4.49 5.70
CA GLU A 102 -14.00 5.88 6.11
C GLU A 102 -12.55 6.29 5.80
N PHE A 103 -11.60 5.35 5.86
CA PHE A 103 -10.22 5.60 5.44
C PHE A 103 -10.10 5.84 3.94
N LEU A 104 -10.78 5.05 3.10
CA LEU A 104 -10.79 5.28 1.65
C LEU A 104 -11.48 6.59 1.30
N ASP A 105 -12.51 6.97 2.05
CA ASP A 105 -13.25 8.24 1.88
C ASP A 105 -12.39 9.48 2.19
N LEU A 106 -11.18 9.33 2.74
CA LEU A 106 -10.23 10.45 2.84
C LEU A 106 -9.68 10.87 1.47
N PHE A 107 -9.77 9.99 0.47
CA PHE A 107 -9.11 10.14 -0.82
C PHE A 107 -10.08 10.34 -1.99
N GLU A 108 -11.38 10.53 -1.76
CA GLU A 108 -12.37 10.80 -2.82
C GLU A 108 -12.00 12.03 -3.67
N ASP A 109 -11.45 13.06 -3.02
CA ASP A 109 -10.97 14.29 -3.67
C ASP A 109 -9.56 14.15 -4.28
N ASN A 110 -8.98 12.94 -4.22
CA ASN A 110 -7.62 12.62 -4.66
C ASN A 110 -6.53 13.43 -3.95
N ASP A 111 -6.75 13.69 -2.66
CA ASP A 111 -5.78 14.37 -1.81
C ASP A 111 -4.65 13.41 -1.40
N THR A 112 -3.45 13.97 -1.27
CA THR A 112 -2.42 13.36 -0.44
C THR A 112 -2.71 13.73 1.02
N VAL A 113 -2.63 12.74 1.91
CA VAL A 113 -2.95 12.93 3.34
C VAL A 113 -1.80 12.42 4.20
N GLU A 114 -1.24 13.30 5.04
CA GLU A 114 -0.23 12.93 6.03
C GLU A 114 -0.85 12.01 7.12
N PRO A 115 -0.08 11.12 7.77
CA PRO A 115 -0.63 10.19 8.76
C PRO A 115 -1.35 10.86 9.94
N ASP A 116 -0.79 11.95 10.46
CA ASP A 116 -1.37 12.68 11.60
C ASP A 116 -2.68 13.35 11.18
N ASP A 117 -2.72 13.99 10.01
CA ASP A 117 -3.93 14.57 9.42
C ASP A 117 -4.98 13.50 9.11
N ALA A 118 -4.57 12.32 8.61
CA ALA A 118 -5.48 11.22 8.35
C ALA A 118 -6.14 10.74 9.64
N LEU A 119 -5.36 10.61 10.72
CA LEU A 119 -5.88 10.21 12.02
C LEU A 119 -6.85 11.26 12.58
N GLU A 120 -6.48 12.54 12.56
CA GLU A 120 -7.34 13.65 13.03
C GLU A 120 -8.68 13.66 12.26
N ARG A 121 -8.64 13.58 10.93
CA ARG A 121 -9.85 13.55 10.10
C ARG A 121 -10.74 12.34 10.39
N LEU A 122 -10.14 11.17 10.63
CA LEU A 122 -10.89 9.96 10.97
C LEU A 122 -11.53 10.03 12.36
N GLU A 123 -10.80 10.57 13.34
CA GLU A 123 -11.32 10.82 14.69
C GLU A 123 -12.50 11.80 14.65
N ASP A 124 -12.39 12.89 13.88
CA ASP A 124 -13.46 13.87 13.66
C ASP A 124 -14.70 13.24 13.00
N ARG A 125 -14.52 12.47 11.93
CA ARG A 125 -15.63 11.75 11.26
C ARG A 125 -16.29 10.72 12.19
N ALA A 126 -15.52 10.13 13.11
CA ALA A 126 -16.03 9.15 14.07
C ALA A 126 -16.67 9.75 15.34
N GLU A 127 -16.66 11.08 15.56
CA GLU A 127 -17.11 11.72 16.80
C GLU A 127 -18.47 11.17 17.29
N PHE A 128 -19.43 11.05 16.36
CA PHE A 128 -20.80 10.60 16.60
C PHE A 128 -21.08 9.14 16.23
N THR A 129 -20.02 8.38 15.93
CA THR A 129 -20.10 6.95 15.61
C THR A 129 -19.66 6.11 16.81
N PRO A 130 -19.97 4.80 16.85
CA PRO A 130 -19.44 3.92 17.88
C PRO A 130 -17.99 3.51 17.60
N TYR A 131 -17.29 4.11 16.64
CA TYR A 131 -15.95 3.68 16.22
C TYR A 131 -14.86 4.59 16.81
N GLU A 132 -13.65 4.07 16.89
CA GLU A 132 -12.47 4.78 17.38
C GLU A 132 -11.26 4.45 16.51
N TYR A 133 -10.49 5.49 16.21
CA TYR A 133 -9.23 5.39 15.48
C TYR A 133 -8.06 5.68 16.40
N ASN A 134 -6.94 5.10 16.05
CA ASN A 134 -5.62 5.32 16.63
C ASN A 134 -4.57 4.93 15.58
N GLU A 135 -3.31 5.25 15.85
CA GLU A 135 -2.18 4.93 14.96
C GLU A 135 -2.15 3.45 14.51
N THR A 136 -2.46 2.52 15.43
CA THR A 136 -2.48 1.08 15.09
C THR A 136 -3.59 0.74 14.11
N SER A 137 -4.79 1.29 14.30
CA SER A 137 -5.90 1.08 13.36
C SER A 137 -5.60 1.67 11.98
N LEU A 138 -4.97 2.85 11.93
CA LEU A 138 -4.55 3.51 10.69
C LEU A 138 -3.49 2.69 9.96
N ASP A 139 -2.49 2.16 10.66
CA ASP A 139 -1.45 1.30 10.08
C ASP A 139 -2.02 -0.02 9.53
N VAL A 140 -3.07 -0.56 10.17
CA VAL A 140 -3.75 -1.78 9.74
C VAL A 140 -4.54 -1.53 8.46
N ILE A 141 -5.47 -0.56 8.45
CA ILE A 141 -6.35 -0.28 7.31
C ILE A 141 -5.55 0.31 6.13
N GLY A 142 -4.60 1.21 6.40
CA GLY A 142 -3.66 1.70 5.39
C GLY A 142 -2.74 0.58 4.87
N GLY A 143 -2.41 -0.40 5.71
CA GLY A 143 -1.68 -1.60 5.31
C GLY A 143 -2.49 -2.57 4.45
N TRP A 144 -3.83 -2.61 4.60
CA TRP A 144 -4.72 -3.33 3.70
C TRP A 144 -4.81 -2.60 2.35
N ALA A 145 -5.06 -1.28 2.37
CA ALA A 145 -5.17 -0.47 1.15
C ALA A 145 -3.91 -0.52 0.28
N GLN A 146 -2.72 -0.46 0.91
CA GLN A 146 -1.44 -0.60 0.22
C GLN A 146 -1.28 -1.94 -0.49
N ARG A 147 -1.60 -3.04 0.20
CA ARG A 147 -1.49 -4.37 -0.40
C ARG A 147 -2.47 -4.53 -1.57
N LEU A 148 -3.67 -3.98 -1.44
CA LEU A 148 -4.68 -4.04 -2.48
C LEU A 148 -4.44 -3.08 -3.65
N GLY A 149 -3.37 -2.28 -3.59
CA GLY A 149 -3.01 -1.33 -4.66
C GLY A 149 -3.94 -0.12 -4.77
N VAL A 150 -4.78 0.15 -3.76
CA VAL A 150 -5.74 1.26 -3.78
C VAL A 150 -5.10 2.57 -3.35
N VAL A 151 -4.16 2.49 -2.41
CA VAL A 151 -3.42 3.62 -1.85
C VAL A 151 -1.96 3.26 -1.80
N GLN A 152 -1.07 4.19 -2.12
CA GLN A 152 0.35 4.07 -1.81
C GLN A 152 0.70 4.90 -0.58
N ARG A 153 1.71 4.46 0.16
CA ARG A 153 2.34 5.23 1.24
C ARG A 153 3.72 5.65 0.79
N ASN A 154 3.99 6.95 0.83
CA ASN A 154 5.31 7.49 0.56
C ASN A 154 6.32 6.89 1.55
N ALA A 155 7.39 6.30 1.03
CA ALA A 155 8.31 5.51 1.83
C ALA A 155 9.19 6.35 2.79
N PHE A 156 9.30 7.65 2.57
CA PHE A 156 10.19 8.55 3.33
C PHE A 156 9.45 9.35 4.40
N ASP A 157 8.32 9.97 4.06
CA ASP A 157 7.52 10.79 5.00
C ASP A 157 6.31 10.05 5.57
N GLY A 158 5.78 9.06 4.86
CA GLY A 158 4.66 8.24 5.29
C GLY A 158 3.29 8.72 4.83
N SER A 159 3.21 9.78 4.02
CA SER A 159 1.97 10.30 3.43
C SER A 159 1.26 9.23 2.60
N PHE A 160 -0.08 9.25 2.64
CA PHE A 160 -0.93 8.37 1.84
C PHE A 160 -1.45 9.10 0.61
N TYR A 161 -1.51 8.41 -0.53
CA TYR A 161 -2.07 8.94 -1.78
C TYR A 161 -2.66 7.82 -2.64
N THR A 162 -3.66 8.14 -3.46
CA THR A 162 -4.26 7.17 -4.40
C THR A 162 -3.48 7.11 -5.71
N THR A 163 -3.51 5.95 -6.36
CA THR A 163 -2.96 5.76 -7.70
C THR A 163 -4.04 5.89 -8.77
N ARG A 164 -3.81 6.76 -9.74
CA ARG A 164 -4.69 7.12 -10.84
C ARG A 164 -4.29 6.35 -12.09
N GLY A 165 -4.88 5.17 -12.25
CA GLY A 165 -4.71 4.35 -13.45
C GLY A 165 -3.26 3.96 -13.74
N ASP A 166 -3.08 3.36 -14.92
CA ASP A 166 -1.82 2.75 -15.34
C ASP A 166 -1.02 3.65 -16.31
N GLU A 167 -1.43 4.92 -16.45
CA GLU A 167 -0.85 5.87 -17.39
C GLU A 167 -0.22 7.06 -16.65
N ILE A 168 0.97 7.46 -17.09
CA ILE A 168 1.64 8.63 -16.54
C ILE A 168 0.97 9.91 -17.07
N PRO A 169 0.69 10.92 -16.23
CA PRO A 169 0.18 12.19 -16.72
C PRO A 169 1.15 12.93 -17.66
N SER A 170 0.62 13.58 -18.69
CA SER A 170 1.42 14.30 -19.70
C SER A 170 2.28 15.45 -19.16
N ASN A 171 1.96 15.96 -17.97
CA ASN A 171 2.75 16.97 -17.27
C ASN A 171 3.90 16.37 -16.42
N PHE A 172 4.16 15.08 -16.53
CA PHE A 172 5.22 14.37 -15.80
C PHE A 172 6.58 15.06 -15.83
N PRO A 173 7.15 15.47 -17.00
CA PRO A 173 8.47 16.10 -17.01
C PRO A 173 8.49 17.41 -16.23
N TYR A 174 7.41 18.17 -16.29
CA TYR A 174 7.28 19.43 -15.55
C TYR A 174 7.27 19.19 -14.05
N VAL A 175 6.50 18.20 -13.58
CA VAL A 175 6.44 17.85 -12.15
C VAL A 175 7.76 17.28 -11.65
N LEU A 176 8.39 16.38 -12.41
CA LEU A 176 9.70 15.81 -12.09
C LEU A 176 10.76 16.91 -11.95
N LEU A 177 10.80 17.87 -12.87
CA LEU A 177 11.73 19.00 -12.81
C LEU A 177 11.46 19.92 -11.62
N SER A 178 10.19 20.18 -11.29
CA SER A 178 9.83 20.97 -10.11
C SER A 178 10.31 20.29 -8.82
N ILE A 179 10.22 18.97 -8.72
CA ILE A 179 10.72 18.21 -7.56
C ILE A 179 12.25 18.20 -7.53
N ALA A 180 12.89 18.04 -8.68
CA ALA A 180 14.34 18.16 -8.78
C ALA A 180 14.84 19.52 -8.25
N ASP A 181 14.13 20.60 -8.56
CA ASP A 181 14.44 21.94 -8.06
C ASP A 181 14.33 22.04 -6.53
N GLU A 182 13.24 21.52 -5.96
CA GLU A 182 13.03 21.49 -4.51
C GLU A 182 14.18 20.73 -3.78
N PHE A 183 14.69 19.66 -4.39
CA PHE A 183 15.82 18.89 -3.88
C PHE A 183 17.17 19.62 -4.00
N GLU A 184 17.36 20.42 -5.06
CA GLU A 184 18.56 21.25 -5.22
C GLU A 184 18.55 22.44 -4.26
N GLU A 185 17.41 23.09 -4.07
CA GLU A 185 17.26 24.24 -3.16
C GLU A 185 17.52 23.84 -1.70
N SER A 186 16.98 22.68 -1.27
CA SER A 186 17.16 22.15 0.09
C SER A 186 18.61 21.72 0.40
N ALA A 187 19.44 21.45 -0.62
CA ALA A 187 20.85 21.07 -0.45
C ALA A 187 21.81 22.26 -0.17
N GLY A 188 21.33 23.51 -0.32
CA GLY A 188 22.10 24.72 -0.05
C GLY A 188 23.11 25.13 -1.14
N VAL A 189 23.59 26.38 -1.04
CA VAL A 189 24.31 27.15 -2.10
C VAL A 189 25.59 26.50 -2.66
N ASN A 190 26.06 25.38 -2.13
CA ASN A 190 27.36 24.78 -2.50
C ASN A 190 27.32 23.34 -3.00
N LEU A 191 26.15 22.73 -3.16
CA LEU A 191 26.02 21.38 -3.71
C LEU A 191 24.78 21.31 -4.61
N GLN A 192 24.92 21.71 -5.87
CA GLN A 192 24.05 21.15 -6.91
C GLN A 192 24.20 19.63 -6.82
N LYS A 193 23.22 18.93 -6.26
CA LYS A 193 23.15 17.47 -6.32
C LYS A 193 22.93 17.11 -7.79
N ARG A 194 24.01 17.11 -8.58
CA ARG A 194 24.00 16.70 -10.00
C ARG A 194 23.37 15.32 -10.19
N TYR A 195 23.29 14.53 -9.12
CA TYR A 195 22.69 13.22 -9.08
C TYR A 195 21.69 13.17 -7.93
N LEU A 196 20.41 13.08 -8.28
CA LEU A 196 19.28 12.93 -7.39
C LEU A 196 18.98 11.45 -7.20
N SER A 197 18.61 11.05 -5.99
CA SER A 197 18.22 9.66 -5.69
C SER A 197 16.92 9.33 -6.42
N ILE A 198 16.93 8.32 -7.30
CA ILE A 198 15.73 7.86 -8.00
C ILE A 198 14.62 7.45 -7.02
N PRO A 199 14.89 6.67 -5.96
CA PRO A 199 13.89 6.37 -4.94
C PRO A 199 13.21 7.60 -4.35
N GLU A 200 13.96 8.65 -4.00
CA GLU A 200 13.38 9.84 -3.37
C GLU A 200 12.53 10.64 -4.35
N ILE A 201 13.04 10.91 -5.56
CA ILE A 201 12.27 11.65 -6.57
C ILE A 201 11.05 10.86 -7.05
N ARG A 202 11.13 9.52 -7.06
CA ARG A 202 10.00 8.62 -7.37
C ARG A 202 8.87 8.83 -6.40
N GLU A 203 9.13 8.73 -5.09
CA GLU A 203 8.08 8.87 -4.08
C GLU A 203 7.40 10.25 -4.18
N CYS A 204 8.18 11.34 -4.25
CA CYS A 204 7.62 12.68 -4.36
C CYS A 204 6.84 12.89 -5.68
N THR A 205 7.30 12.31 -6.78
CA THR A 205 6.63 12.44 -8.09
C THR A 205 5.35 11.62 -8.14
N CYS A 206 5.40 10.37 -7.66
CA CYS A 206 4.25 9.49 -7.58
C CYS A 206 3.17 10.08 -6.69
N GLU A 207 3.54 10.65 -5.54
CA GLU A 207 2.62 11.34 -4.65
C GLU A 207 1.96 12.55 -5.32
N ARG A 208 2.75 13.41 -5.99
CA ARG A 208 2.23 14.64 -6.62
C ARG A 208 1.35 14.38 -7.85
N LEU A 209 1.64 13.31 -8.58
CA LEU A 209 0.87 12.92 -9.77
C LEU A 209 -0.25 11.93 -9.45
N GLY A 210 -0.17 11.26 -8.30
CA GLY A 210 -0.99 10.10 -7.97
C GLY A 210 -0.75 8.94 -8.93
N CYS A 211 0.50 8.58 -9.27
CA CYS A 211 0.78 7.45 -10.17
C CYS A 211 1.47 6.27 -9.47
N GLY A 212 1.43 5.10 -10.11
CA GLY A 212 2.17 3.90 -9.69
C GLY A 212 3.69 4.10 -9.74
N ARG A 213 4.42 3.41 -8.86
CA ARG A 213 5.91 3.43 -8.86
C ARG A 213 6.49 2.83 -10.13
N ASP A 214 5.87 1.77 -10.63
CA ASP A 214 6.15 1.13 -11.91
C ASP A 214 5.87 2.08 -13.09
N VAL A 215 4.72 2.76 -13.08
CA VAL A 215 4.36 3.79 -14.08
C VAL A 215 5.40 4.92 -14.10
N PHE A 216 5.85 5.37 -12.93
CA PHE A 216 6.95 6.33 -12.83
C PHE A 216 8.26 5.79 -13.40
N ASP A 217 8.63 4.55 -13.04
CA ASP A 217 9.90 3.94 -13.46
C ASP A 217 9.97 3.82 -14.99
N ASP A 218 8.89 3.36 -15.61
CA ASP A 218 8.75 3.27 -17.06
C ASP A 218 8.82 4.67 -17.72
N ALA A 219 8.09 5.64 -17.16
CA ALA A 219 8.11 7.02 -17.65
C ALA A 219 9.49 7.67 -17.55
N LEU A 220 10.24 7.43 -16.46
CA LEU A 220 11.58 7.96 -16.26
C LEU A 220 12.57 7.35 -17.26
N VAL A 221 12.50 6.04 -17.49
CA VAL A 221 13.33 5.35 -18.50
C VAL A 221 13.03 5.90 -19.90
N ARG A 222 11.75 6.06 -20.25
CA ARG A 222 11.32 6.63 -21.54
C ARG A 222 11.80 8.07 -21.69
N LEU A 223 11.63 8.91 -20.67
CA LEU A 223 12.11 10.30 -20.66
C LEU A 223 13.63 10.34 -20.91
N ALA A 224 14.41 9.47 -20.25
CA ALA A 224 15.85 9.42 -20.45
C ALA A 224 16.25 9.01 -21.87
N GLN A 225 15.50 8.10 -22.49
CA GLN A 225 15.74 7.69 -23.89
C GLN A 225 15.43 8.80 -24.89
N GLN A 226 14.39 9.59 -24.65
CA GLN A 226 13.99 10.68 -25.52
C GLN A 226 14.89 11.93 -25.36
N ASN A 227 15.67 12.01 -24.28
CA ASN A 227 16.43 13.21 -23.90
C ASN A 227 17.92 12.93 -23.67
N ILE A 228 18.54 12.13 -24.56
CA ILE A 228 19.96 11.79 -24.47
C ILE A 228 20.83 13.05 -24.43
N GLY A 229 21.67 13.14 -23.40
CA GLY A 229 22.58 14.28 -23.18
C GLY A 229 21.94 15.47 -22.47
N LYS A 230 20.61 15.48 -22.31
CA LYS A 230 19.89 16.46 -21.47
C LYS A 230 19.63 15.92 -20.07
N VAL A 231 19.42 14.61 -19.94
CA VAL A 231 19.35 13.90 -18.66
C VAL A 231 20.24 12.66 -18.69
N GLU A 232 20.59 12.14 -17.51
CA GLU A 232 21.40 10.94 -17.37
C GLU A 232 20.92 10.07 -16.20
N LEU A 233 20.88 8.75 -16.45
CA LEU A 233 20.70 7.72 -15.44
C LEU A 233 22.07 7.18 -15.03
N SER A 234 22.34 7.09 -13.72
CA SER A 234 23.61 6.59 -13.18
C SER A 234 23.42 5.42 -12.21
N GLY A 235 24.19 4.36 -12.44
CA GLY A 235 24.21 3.15 -11.62
C GLY A 235 25.30 3.16 -10.53
N ALA A 236 25.79 4.33 -10.13
CA ALA A 236 26.76 4.44 -9.04
C ALA A 236 26.22 3.74 -7.77
N PRO A 237 27.09 3.14 -6.94
CA PRO A 237 26.66 2.46 -5.71
C PRO A 237 25.78 3.40 -4.88
N ILE A 238 24.71 2.86 -4.29
CA ILE A 238 23.88 3.60 -3.33
C ILE A 238 24.80 4.07 -2.19
N ASP A 239 25.22 5.32 -2.24
CA ASP A 239 25.98 5.91 -1.15
C ASP A 239 25.04 6.15 0.03
N THR A 240 25.60 6.14 1.23
CA THR A 240 24.93 5.94 2.53
C THR A 240 23.72 6.84 2.86
N GLY A 241 23.47 7.91 2.08
CA GLY A 241 22.33 8.83 2.29
C GLY A 241 20.98 8.33 1.77
N ALA A 242 20.94 7.29 0.93
CA ALA A 242 19.68 6.73 0.46
C ALA A 242 19.07 5.71 1.45
N LYS A 243 19.71 5.44 2.59
CA LYS A 243 19.27 4.38 3.53
C LYS A 243 18.20 4.82 4.54
N ASP A 244 17.51 5.93 4.29
CA ASP A 244 16.64 6.58 5.28
C ASP A 244 15.13 6.34 5.06
N ALA A 245 14.74 5.45 4.13
CA ALA A 245 13.34 5.05 3.97
C ALA A 245 12.78 4.49 5.29
N ARG A 246 11.79 5.17 5.85
CA ARG A 246 11.17 4.81 7.14
C ARG A 246 10.14 3.71 6.98
N TYR A 247 9.52 3.63 5.81
CA TYR A 247 8.46 2.68 5.50
C TYR A 247 8.88 1.77 4.36
N GLY A 248 8.41 0.52 4.37
CA GLY A 248 8.65 -0.45 3.30
C GLY A 248 7.44 -0.56 2.38
N ILE A 249 7.65 -1.00 1.13
CA ILE A 249 6.57 -1.29 0.19
C ILE A 249 5.87 -2.57 0.62
N LYS A 250 4.55 -2.53 0.74
CA LYS A 250 3.72 -3.68 1.13
C LYS A 250 3.03 -4.26 -0.09
N THR A 251 3.15 -5.56 -0.30
CA THR A 251 2.55 -6.27 -1.44
C THR A 251 1.74 -7.48 -0.99
N ILE A 252 0.88 -7.97 -1.90
CA ILE A 252 0.13 -9.21 -1.80
C ILE A 252 0.09 -9.88 -3.17
N GLU A 253 0.33 -11.18 -3.19
CA GLU A 253 0.31 -12.00 -4.41
C GLU A 253 -0.28 -13.37 -4.07
N LEU A 254 -0.74 -14.12 -5.07
CA LEU A 254 -1.05 -15.53 -4.88
C LEU A 254 0.23 -16.28 -4.51
N ALA A 255 0.13 -17.20 -3.56
CA ALA A 255 1.28 -18.02 -3.18
C ALA A 255 1.40 -19.25 -4.10
N ASP A 256 2.65 -19.65 -4.39
CA ASP A 256 2.96 -20.83 -5.19
C ASP A 256 2.86 -22.16 -4.38
N GLY A 257 2.40 -22.11 -3.13
CA GLY A 257 2.47 -23.20 -2.14
C GLY A 257 1.12 -23.58 -1.51
N ASP A 258 1.16 -24.10 -0.29
CA ASP A 258 -0.03 -24.55 0.46
C ASP A 258 -0.87 -23.37 1.02
N GLU A 259 -0.30 -22.17 1.07
CA GLU A 259 -0.99 -20.93 1.44
C GLU A 259 -1.72 -20.33 0.23
N LEU A 260 -2.83 -19.61 0.45
CA LEU A 260 -3.58 -19.00 -0.65
C LEU A 260 -2.88 -17.74 -1.20
N ILE A 261 -2.22 -16.97 -0.32
CA ILE A 261 -1.55 -15.72 -0.67
C ILE A 261 -0.23 -15.59 0.08
N SER A 262 0.70 -14.85 -0.51
CA SER A 262 1.87 -14.30 0.18
C SER A 262 1.67 -12.81 0.42
N THR A 263 2.12 -12.32 1.57
CA THR A 263 2.19 -10.88 1.84
C THR A 263 3.59 -10.50 2.25
N ASP A 264 4.14 -9.47 1.61
CA ASP A 264 5.49 -9.01 1.89
C ASP A 264 5.52 -7.55 2.33
N GLN A 265 6.65 -7.16 2.93
CA GLN A 265 7.01 -5.77 3.17
C GLN A 265 8.52 -5.61 2.98
N SER A 266 8.93 -4.75 2.05
CA SER A 266 10.35 -4.61 1.70
C SER A 266 10.82 -3.15 1.67
N SER A 267 11.79 -2.84 2.53
CA SER A 267 12.58 -1.61 2.43
C SER A 267 13.61 -1.68 1.30
N GLU A 268 14.03 -2.88 0.89
CA GLU A 268 14.94 -3.05 -0.24
C GLU A 268 14.25 -2.68 -1.56
N GLN A 269 12.97 -3.03 -1.71
CA GLN A 269 12.17 -2.65 -2.89
C GLN A 269 12.05 -1.13 -3.02
N VAL A 270 11.91 -0.39 -1.91
CA VAL A 270 11.92 1.08 -1.92
C VAL A 270 13.20 1.60 -2.56
N MET A 271 14.32 0.98 -2.22
CA MET A 271 15.64 1.43 -2.64
C MET A 271 16.05 0.96 -4.03
N ARG A 272 15.19 0.21 -4.71
CA ARG A 272 15.45 -0.19 -6.09
C ARG A 272 15.41 1.06 -6.98
N GLY A 273 16.41 1.17 -7.84
CA GLY A 273 16.45 2.20 -8.87
C GLY A 273 15.49 1.89 -10.03
N VAL A 274 15.77 2.46 -11.20
CA VAL A 274 15.12 2.03 -12.45
C VAL A 274 15.98 0.98 -13.16
N GLU A 275 15.34 0.07 -13.88
CA GLU A 275 16.02 -0.89 -14.74
C GLU A 275 15.96 -0.46 -16.20
N GLN A 276 17.12 -0.45 -16.86
CA GLN A 276 17.19 -0.26 -18.30
C GLN A 276 18.20 -1.23 -18.90
N LEU A 277 17.76 -2.04 -19.87
CA LEU A 277 18.58 -3.04 -20.57
C LEU A 277 19.34 -3.99 -19.60
N GLY A 278 18.67 -4.44 -18.53
CA GLY A 278 19.25 -5.35 -17.53
C GLY A 278 20.26 -4.70 -16.59
N LYS A 279 20.35 -3.36 -16.56
CA LYS A 279 21.18 -2.60 -15.62
C LYS A 279 20.31 -1.76 -14.70
N GLN A 280 20.70 -1.71 -13.43
CA GLN A 280 20.04 -0.91 -12.40
C GLN A 280 20.69 0.47 -12.30
N TYR A 281 19.87 1.51 -12.24
CA TYR A 281 20.27 2.91 -12.15
C TYR A 281 19.62 3.53 -10.92
N TYR A 282 20.42 4.09 -10.02
CA TYR A 282 19.95 4.58 -8.72
C TYR A 282 19.87 6.11 -8.64
N TYR A 283 20.48 6.79 -9.60
CA TYR A 283 20.54 8.25 -9.63
C TYR A 283 20.10 8.82 -10.97
N PHE A 284 19.48 10.00 -10.90
CA PHE A 284 19.02 10.80 -12.04
C PHE A 284 19.70 12.17 -12.03
N ALA A 285 20.15 12.62 -13.20
CA ALA A 285 20.80 13.90 -13.39
C ALA A 285 20.08 14.71 -14.46
N VAL A 286 19.90 16.01 -14.23
CA VAL A 286 19.35 16.96 -15.20
C VAL A 286 20.45 17.95 -15.61
N TYR A 287 20.74 18.02 -16.92
CA TYR A 287 21.70 18.94 -17.50
C TYR A 287 21.04 20.04 -18.34
N ASP A 288 19.89 19.73 -18.94
CA ASP A 288 19.06 20.66 -19.70
C ASP A 288 17.59 20.43 -19.32
N ARG A 289 16.86 21.53 -19.14
CA ARG A 289 15.46 21.54 -18.68
C ARG A 289 14.46 21.52 -19.82
N ASP A 290 14.91 21.74 -21.05
CA ASP A 290 14.07 21.65 -22.25
C ASP A 290 13.84 20.18 -22.63
N LEU A 291 13.01 19.48 -21.86
CA LEU A 291 12.76 18.05 -22.04
C LEU A 291 11.60 17.79 -23.01
N GLN A 292 11.77 16.78 -23.87
CA GLN A 292 10.71 16.22 -24.69
C GLN A 292 10.10 14.99 -24.02
N PHE A 293 8.79 14.84 -24.10
CA PHE A 293 8.14 13.64 -23.57
C PHE A 293 6.93 13.29 -24.43
N ASN A 294 7.04 12.17 -25.14
CA ASN A 294 5.96 11.58 -25.91
C ASN A 294 5.56 10.26 -25.25
N GLU A 295 4.27 10.10 -24.97
CA GLU A 295 3.71 8.88 -24.36
C GLU A 295 3.62 7.71 -25.34
N ASP A 296 3.67 7.99 -26.65
CA ASP A 296 3.61 6.99 -27.71
C ASP A 296 5.02 6.44 -28.02
N ASP A 297 5.19 5.12 -27.86
CA ASP A 297 6.29 4.38 -28.46
C ASP A 297 5.91 4.09 -29.92
N ASP A 298 6.48 4.84 -30.87
CA ASP A 298 6.47 4.47 -32.31
C ASP A 298 7.32 3.21 -32.57
#